data_AF-A0A7V8E6Z8-F1
#
_entry.id   AF-A0A7V8E6Z8-F1
#
_cell.length_a   1.000
_cell.length_b   1.000
_cell.length_c   1.000
_cell.angle_alpha   90.00
_cell.angle_beta   90.00
_cell.angle_gamma   90.00
#
_symmetry.space_group_name_H-M   'P 1'
#
loop_
_entity.id
_entity.type
_entity.pdbx_description
1 polymer ?
#
loop_
_entity_poly.entity_id
_entity_poly.type
_entity_poly.pdbx_seq_one_letter_code
_entity_poly.pdbx_strand_id
1 'polypeptide(L)'
;MLSQETFSIDLRWARWDNPTMIVTLDSKRRVSIPVALAPASPGDQFDASFDAEEDVVILRRLKKKPDWLAVLKQCPAPMDDLPGRRREFPKRRRL
;
A
#
# COMPACT_ATOMS: atom_id res chain seq x y z
N MET A 1 14.27 -1.93 -20.56
CA MET A 1 13.06 -1.89 -21.41
C MET A 1 12.05 -2.86 -20.79
N LEU A 2 11.07 -2.35 -20.04
CA LEU A 2 10.02 -3.18 -19.44
C LEU A 2 8.93 -3.41 -20.50
N SER A 3 8.78 -4.66 -20.92
CA SER A 3 7.71 -5.11 -21.80
C SER A 3 6.38 -4.81 -21.12
N GLN A 4 5.60 -3.87 -21.66
CA GLN A 4 4.21 -3.70 -21.26
C GLN A 4 3.43 -4.80 -21.95
N GLU A 5 3.09 -5.86 -21.22
CA GLU A 5 2.17 -6.88 -21.70
C GLU A 5 0.79 -6.25 -21.92
N THR A 6 0.34 -6.27 -23.17
CA THR A 6 -0.96 -5.72 -23.57
C THR A 6 -2.05 -6.68 -23.11
N PHE A 7 -2.69 -6.37 -21.99
CA PHE A 7 -3.86 -7.12 -21.53
C PHE A 7 -5.09 -6.73 -22.37
N SER A 8 -5.73 -7.73 -23.00
CA SER A 8 -6.97 -7.52 -23.76
C SER A 8 -8.15 -7.43 -22.80
N ILE A 9 -8.61 -6.22 -22.51
CA ILE A 9 -9.84 -6.00 -21.73
C ILE A 9 -11.02 -6.20 -22.67
N ASP A 10 -11.87 -7.20 -22.41
CA ASP A 10 -13.11 -7.36 -23.16
C ASP A 10 -14.14 -6.32 -22.69
N LEU A 11 -14.22 -5.21 -23.42
CA LEU A 11 -15.17 -4.11 -23.20
C LEU A 11 -16.51 -4.35 -23.92
N ARG A 12 -16.72 -5.50 -24.58
CA ARG A 12 -17.88 -5.71 -25.47
C ARG A 12 -19.22 -5.83 -24.74
N TRP A 13 -19.21 -5.88 -23.41
CA TRP A 13 -20.42 -5.98 -22.61
C TRP A 13 -20.51 -4.83 -21.60
N ALA A 14 -20.91 -3.65 -22.09
CA ALA A 14 -21.23 -2.45 -21.31
C ALA A 14 -22.41 -2.61 -20.32
N ARG A 15 -22.78 -3.84 -19.95
CA ARG A 15 -23.91 -4.18 -19.06
C ARG A 15 -23.49 -5.07 -17.88
N TRP A 16 -22.19 -5.25 -17.66
CA TRP A 16 -21.67 -6.08 -16.58
C TRP A 16 -20.88 -5.19 -15.60
N ASP A 17 -21.33 -5.12 -14.35
CA ASP A 17 -20.73 -4.24 -13.32
C ASP A 17 -19.33 -4.72 -12.85
N ASN A 18 -18.90 -5.93 -13.24
CA ASN A 18 -17.66 -6.59 -12.79
C ASN A 18 -16.78 -7.08 -13.97
N PRO A 19 -16.04 -6.20 -14.68
CA PRO A 19 -15.24 -6.59 -15.85
C PRO A 19 -14.34 -7.80 -15.54
N THR A 20 -14.54 -8.90 -16.27
CA THR A 20 -13.78 -10.15 -16.06
C THR A 20 -12.56 -10.15 -16.98
N MET A 21 -11.38 -10.42 -16.41
CA MET A 21 -10.13 -10.49 -17.16
C MET A 21 -9.25 -11.59 -16.60
N ILE A 22 -8.63 -12.36 -17.50
CA ILE A 22 -7.69 -13.41 -17.15
C ILE A 22 -6.29 -12.82 -17.14
N VAL A 23 -5.60 -12.94 -16.00
CA VAL A 23 -4.23 -12.47 -15.82
C VAL A 23 -3.32 -13.64 -15.51
N THR A 24 -2.14 -13.66 -16.12
CA THR A 24 -1.10 -14.64 -15.84
C THR A 24 -0.24 -14.17 -14.68
N LEU A 25 0.03 -15.07 -13.74
CA LEU A 25 0.97 -14.80 -12.65
C LEU A 25 2.39 -14.79 -13.18
N ASP A 26 3.19 -13.83 -12.70
CA ASP A 26 4.62 -13.83 -13.00
C ASP A 26 5.35 -14.98 -12.26
N SER A 27 6.64 -15.15 -12.56
CA SER A 27 7.51 -16.13 -11.90
C SER A 27 7.61 -15.97 -10.37
N LYS A 28 7.24 -14.80 -9.84
CA LYS A 28 7.24 -14.46 -8.41
C LYS A 28 5.83 -14.43 -7.82
N ARG A 29 4.83 -14.94 -8.54
CA ARG A 29 3.41 -14.98 -8.16
C ARG A 29 2.78 -13.60 -7.95
N ARG A 30 3.23 -12.60 -8.70
CA ARG A 30 2.68 -11.24 -8.70
C ARG A 30 1.57 -11.13 -9.74
N VAL A 31 0.53 -10.39 -9.40
CA VAL A 31 -0.57 -10.03 -10.30
C VAL A 31 -0.38 -8.58 -10.73
N SER A 32 -0.41 -8.33 -12.04
CA SER A 32 -0.40 -6.98 -12.60
C SER A 32 -1.84 -6.54 -12.88
N ILE A 33 -2.30 -5.52 -12.15
CA ILE A 33 -3.65 -4.96 -12.33
C ILE A 33 -3.57 -3.82 -13.35
N PRO A 34 -4.34 -3.85 -14.46
CA PRO A 34 -4.39 -2.76 -15.41
C PRO A 34 -4.90 -1.47 -14.79
N VAL A 35 -4.24 -0.36 -15.11
CA VAL A 35 -4.59 0.99 -14.63
C VAL A 35 -6.03 1.37 -15.02
N ALA A 36 -6.54 0.84 -16.14
CA ALA A 36 -7.91 1.08 -16.60
C ALA A 36 -8.99 0.54 -15.63
N LEU A 37 -8.68 -0.50 -14.85
CA LEU A 37 -9.61 -1.10 -13.89
C LEU A 37 -9.49 -0.47 -12.50
N ALA A 38 -8.27 -0.22 -12.06
CA ALA A 38 -8.00 0.39 -10.77
C ALA A 38 -6.91 1.47 -10.94
N PRO A 39 -7.24 2.76 -10.80
CA PRO A 39 -6.25 3.83 -10.84
C PRO A 39 -5.40 3.79 -9.57
N ALA A 40 -4.39 2.93 -9.60
CA ALA A 40 -3.35 2.76 -8.59
C ALA A 40 -2.07 3.46 -9.04
N SER A 41 -1.39 4.09 -8.09
CA SER A 41 -0.05 4.66 -8.29
C SER A 41 1.00 3.77 -7.63
N PRO A 42 2.25 3.75 -8.15
CA PRO A 42 3.35 3.09 -7.46
C PRO A 42 3.44 3.53 -5.99
N GLY A 43 3.55 2.56 -5.08
CA GLY A 43 3.60 2.81 -3.63
C GLY A 43 2.24 2.84 -2.92
N ASP A 44 1.13 2.64 -3.63
CA ASP A 44 -0.15 2.34 -2.99
C ASP A 44 -0.11 0.97 -2.30
N GLN A 45 -0.71 0.89 -1.11
CA GLN A 45 -0.79 -0.34 -0.34
C GLN A 45 -2.19 -0.95 -0.47
N PHE A 46 -2.23 -2.27 -0.58
CA PHE A 46 -3.45 -3.05 -0.63
C PHE A 46 -3.43 -4.08 0.48
N ASP A 47 -4.57 -4.21 1.14
CA ASP A 47 -4.88 -5.30 2.05
C ASP A 47 -5.36 -6.48 1.21
N ALA A 48 -4.75 -7.65 1.41
CA ALA A 48 -5.05 -8.85 0.64
C ALA A 48 -5.61 -9.92 1.58
N SER A 49 -6.88 -10.25 1.41
CA SER A 49 -7.55 -11.31 2.16
C SER A 49 -8.04 -12.39 1.22
N PHE A 50 -7.83 -13.65 1.62
CA PHE A 50 -8.40 -14.80 0.93
C PHE A 50 -9.67 -15.25 1.64
N ASP A 51 -10.76 -15.34 0.89
CA ASP A 51 -12.02 -15.92 1.32
C ASP A 51 -12.10 -17.36 0.81
N ALA A 52 -12.09 -18.33 1.73
CA ALA A 52 -12.07 -19.75 1.40
C ALA A 52 -13.45 -20.30 1.01
N GLU A 53 -14.54 -19.63 1.37
CA GLU A 53 -15.90 -20.08 1.03
C GLU A 53 -16.21 -19.75 -0.44
N GLU A 54 -15.82 -18.56 -0.87
CA GLU A 54 -16.06 -18.07 -2.24
C GLU A 54 -14.86 -18.33 -3.19
N ASP A 55 -13.73 -18.82 -2.65
CA ASP A 55 -12.45 -18.99 -3.38
C ASP A 55 -11.97 -17.70 -4.07
N VAL A 56 -12.12 -16.56 -3.37
CA VAL A 56 -11.80 -15.22 -3.89
C VAL A 56 -10.67 -14.57 -3.11
N VAL A 57 -9.73 -13.95 -3.83
CA VAL A 57 -8.75 -13.02 -3.25
C VAL A 57 -9.28 -11.59 -3.38
N ILE A 58 -9.56 -10.96 -2.25
CA ILE A 58 -10.02 -9.57 -2.18
C ILE A 58 -8.83 -8.66 -1.95
N LEU A 59 -8.64 -7.68 -2.85
CA LEU A 59 -7.62 -6.64 -2.75
C LEU A 59 -8.27 -5.31 -2.41
N ARG A 60 -8.16 -4.86 -1.17
CA ARG A 60 -8.74 -3.60 -0.70
C ARG A 60 -7.68 -2.52 -0.59
N ARG A 61 -7.86 -1.39 -1.27
CA ARG A 61 -6.93 -0.26 -1.19
C ARG A 61 -6.90 0.32 0.22
N LEU A 62 -5.71 0.38 0.82
CA LEU A 62 -5.51 1.07 2.08
C LEU A 62 -5.33 2.55 1.81
N LYS A 63 -6.06 3.39 2.55
CA LYS A 63 -5.81 4.84 2.53
C LYS A 63 -4.37 5.07 2.98
N LYS A 64 -3.63 5.87 2.22
CA LYS A 64 -2.31 6.33 2.66
C LYS A 64 -2.47 6.95 4.04
N LYS A 65 -1.72 6.45 5.01
CA LYS A 65 -1.63 7.09 6.32
C LYS A 65 -1.19 8.55 6.10
N PRO A 66 -1.66 9.48 6.93
CA PRO A 66 -1.18 10.86 6.84
C PRO A 66 0.35 10.87 6.87
N ASP A 67 0.94 11.74 6.07
CA ASP A 67 2.38 11.95 6.07
C ASP A 67 2.81 12.27 7.50
N TRP A 68 3.54 11.33 8.13
CA TRP A 68 3.99 11.46 9.51
C TRP A 68 4.86 12.70 9.67
N LEU A 69 5.54 13.14 8.60
CA LEU A 69 6.31 14.36 8.58
C LEU A 69 5.41 15.59 8.63
N ALA A 70 4.29 15.60 7.89
CA ALA A 70 3.29 16.66 7.99
C ALA A 70 2.68 16.72 9.40
N VAL A 71 2.42 15.57 10.04
CA VAL A 71 1.96 15.51 11.43
C VAL A 71 3.02 16.09 12.39
N LEU A 72 4.30 15.74 12.22
CA LEU A 72 5.37 16.31 13.04
C LEU A 72 5.54 17.82 12.85
N LYS A 73 5.38 18.33 11.62
CA LYS A 73 5.40 19.77 11.34
C LYS A 73 4.24 20.52 12.00
N GLN A 74 3.12 19.85 12.27
CA GLN A 74 1.99 20.40 13.02
C GLN A 74 2.18 20.33 14.54
N CYS A 75 3.29 19.78 15.03
CA CYS A 75 3.55 19.74 16.46
C CYS A 75 3.68 21.17 17.01
N PRO A 76 2.85 21.57 18.00
CA PRO A 76 2.88 22.93 18.56
C PRO A 76 4.08 23.15 19.49
N ALA A 77 4.81 22.09 19.85
CA ALA A 77 5.98 22.19 20.70
C ALA A 77 7.17 22.71 19.87
N PRO A 78 7.80 23.83 20.26
CA PRO A 78 9.03 24.26 19.63
C PRO A 78 10.12 23.22 19.88
N MET A 79 10.91 22.90 18.84
CA MET A 79 12.01 21.93 18.94
C MET A 79 13.05 22.34 20.00
N ASP A 80 13.12 23.61 20.34
CA ASP A 80 14.01 24.18 21.37
C ASP A 80 13.55 23.91 22.81
N ASP A 81 12.30 23.48 23.00
CA ASP A 81 11.74 23.11 24.32
C ASP A 81 11.92 21.62 24.64
N LEU A 82 12.64 20.89 23.77
CA LEU A 82 13.05 19.53 24.06
C LEU A 82 14.09 19.56 25.18
N PRO A 83 13.88 18.77 26.26
CA PRO A 83 14.88 18.67 27.32
C PRO A 83 16.20 18.21 26.67
N GLY A 84 17.26 18.97 26.91
CA GLY A 84 18.58 18.64 26.38
C GLY A 84 18.89 17.17 26.65
N ARG A 85 19.32 16.45 25.60
CA ARG A 85 19.68 15.03 25.68
C ARG A 85 20.47 14.80 26.97
N ARG A 86 19.95 13.98 27.89
CA ARG A 86 20.64 13.64 29.14
C ARG A 86 22.06 13.20 28.77
N ARG A 87 23.04 14.04 29.12
CA ARG A 87 24.47 13.74 28.96
C ARG A 87 24.95 12.75 30.01
N GLU A 88 24.14 12.52 31.04
CA GLU A 88 24.44 11.57 32.11
C GLU A 88 24.19 10.14 31.61
N PHE A 89 25.26 9.34 31.55
CA PHE A 89 25.15 7.92 31.26
C PHE A 89 24.27 7.21 32.30
N PRO A 90 23.55 6.15 31.92
CA PRO A 90 22.78 5.36 32.88
C PRO A 90 23.71 4.88 34.00
N LYS A 91 23.42 5.32 35.24
CA LYS A 91 24.15 4.86 36.42
C LYS A 91 23.93 3.35 36.55
N ARG A 92 25.03 2.59 36.51
CA ARG A 92 24.99 1.13 36.68
C ARG A 92 24.21 0.80 37.94
N ARG A 93 23.11 0.05 37.81
CA ARG A 93 22.44 -0.56 38.96
C ARG A 93 23.43 -1.56 39.56
N ARG A 94 23.65 -1.50 40.87
CA ARG A 94 24.36 -2.57 41.58
C ARG A 94 23.45 -3.80 41.52
N LEU A 95 23.95 -4.86 40.87
CA LEU A 95 23.38 -6.20 40.95
C LEU A 95 23.62 -6.76 42.35
#